data_AF-A0A1E3B955-F1
#
_entry.id   AF-A0A1E3B955-F1
#
_cell.length_a   1.000
_cell.length_b   1.000
_cell.length_c   1.000
_cell.angle_alpha   90.00
_cell.angle_beta   90.00
_cell.angle_gamma   90.00
#
_symmetry.space_group_name_H-M   'P 1'
#
loop_
_entity.id
_entity.type
_entity.pdbx_description
1 polymer ?
#
loop_
_entity_poly.entity_id
_entity_poly.type
_entity_poly.pdbx_seq_one_letter_code
_entity_poly.pdbx_strand_id
1 'polypeptide(L)'
;MSTHKSASSAVPDSPLPSPKTSKCNASAGDIDAAPQPNSPSRRSKRLKSDIPEASNQPQANGDAVEPKSERPQTSRTRVKKEVEEESEFLISIKAKKNGAVKQEEPEVVTAKATKKRKTKEERETEVMPLRPRTQGLRMFVGAHVSAAKGVFNAVNNTTHIGGNAFALFLKSQRKWDNPPLQDDHRDQFRQSCSEQKYNAAKHVLPHGSYLVNLAQEDKAKAKQAYNSFLDDLQRCEALGINLYNFHPGSAGQTTLPSALTRLAKALTNALAATSTVTPVLETMCGQGTTIGGSLTEFRDIIAQIPKEHHSRVGICIDTCHSHAAGYDLVTPAGFKAFLKEFDEVIGLQFLRALHLNDSKTPRGSHRDLHANIGTGFLGLRAFHNIMNEPTFEDMPMILETPIDRPVSDTSKPPTTDTSSATAAHEACASEDSESDLSDPEQPPKKKQTKGKPKKPTARVIADPSVWANEISLLESLIGMDPESPEFRSLEAKLADEGKEMREKHQEQHDRKVETEEKKKKKALEKGQKSLVDMMKGSSAAKGKKKTADS
;
A
#
# COMPACT_ATOMS: atom_id res chain seq x y z
N MET A 1 -40.71 32.38 64.31
CA MET A 1 -40.74 31.19 63.42
C MET A 1 -39.71 31.48 62.33
N SER A 2 -38.41 31.24 62.53
CA SER A 2 -37.70 29.96 62.78
C SER A 2 -37.50 29.19 61.46
N THR A 3 -36.32 29.20 60.82
CA THR A 3 -35.03 28.49 61.11
C THR A 3 -34.84 27.33 60.10
N HIS A 4 -33.65 26.95 59.58
CA HIS A 4 -32.26 27.31 59.89
C HIS A 4 -31.26 26.94 58.75
N LYS A 5 -30.19 27.75 58.57
CA LYS A 5 -28.73 27.43 58.39
C LYS A 5 -28.26 26.51 57.22
N SER A 6 -27.41 26.94 56.26
CA SER A 6 -26.00 27.46 56.26
C SER A 6 -24.92 26.37 56.39
N ALA A 7 -23.72 26.38 55.77
CA ALA A 7 -22.87 27.40 55.11
C ALA A 7 -22.09 26.74 53.93
N SER A 8 -21.55 27.38 52.88
CA SER A 8 -20.64 28.54 52.69
C SER A 8 -19.18 28.38 53.16
N SER A 9 -18.23 28.31 52.22
CA SER A 9 -16.94 29.03 52.26
C SER A 9 -16.30 29.08 50.84
N ALA A 10 -15.48 30.09 50.57
CA ALA A 10 -14.98 30.42 49.22
C ALA A 10 -13.46 30.14 49.04
N VAL A 11 -12.99 30.36 47.81
CA VAL A 11 -11.63 30.19 47.26
C VAL A 11 -10.55 31.02 48.00
N PRO A 12 -9.25 30.72 47.84
CA PRO A 12 -8.46 31.53 46.89
C PRO A 12 -7.44 30.75 46.03
N ASP A 13 -6.72 31.51 45.19
CA ASP A 13 -6.11 31.16 43.91
C ASP A 13 -4.61 30.76 43.97
N SER A 14 -4.15 29.99 42.97
CA SER A 14 -2.77 29.90 42.44
C SER A 14 -1.61 29.31 43.30
N PRO A 15 -0.46 28.88 42.69
CA PRO A 15 -0.20 28.47 41.29
C PRO A 15 0.61 27.14 41.13
N LEU A 16 0.88 26.78 39.87
CA LEU A 16 1.66 25.64 39.37
C LEU A 16 3.10 25.51 39.91
N PRO A 17 3.65 24.28 40.05
CA PRO A 17 5.09 24.03 40.07
C PRO A 17 5.65 23.63 38.70
N SER A 18 6.67 24.35 38.21
CA SER A 18 7.51 23.98 37.06
C SER A 18 8.92 23.56 37.54
N PRO A 19 9.85 23.09 36.67
CA PRO A 19 10.72 21.96 37.02
C PRO A 19 11.92 22.33 37.89
N LYS A 20 12.31 21.42 38.78
CA LYS A 20 13.55 21.53 39.55
C LYS A 20 14.76 21.26 38.64
N THR A 21 15.57 22.30 38.44
CA THR A 21 16.93 22.16 37.92
C THR A 21 17.89 21.81 39.07
N SER A 22 18.76 20.82 38.85
CA SER A 22 19.81 20.45 39.81
C SER A 22 21.17 20.87 39.26
N LYS A 23 21.67 22.04 39.67
CA LYS A 23 23.09 22.39 39.59
C LYS A 23 23.74 22.06 40.93
N CYS A 24 24.79 21.25 40.93
CA CYS A 24 25.76 21.20 42.02
C CYS A 24 27.08 21.77 41.50
N ASN A 25 27.66 22.74 42.21
CA ASN A 25 28.93 23.36 41.87
C ASN A 25 30.06 22.87 42.80
N ALA A 26 31.16 22.47 42.16
CA ALA A 26 32.57 22.63 42.52
C ALA A 26 33.05 22.77 43.99
N SER A 27 34.06 21.94 44.32
CA SER A 27 35.33 22.36 44.93
C SER A 27 36.45 21.55 44.25
N ALA A 28 37.24 22.11 43.32
CA ALA A 28 38.38 23.01 43.53
C ALA A 28 39.69 22.24 43.80
N GLY A 29 40.69 22.45 42.93
CA GLY A 29 42.02 21.80 42.94
C GLY A 29 42.70 21.93 41.58
N ASP A 30 43.64 22.87 41.46
CA ASP A 30 44.49 23.15 40.29
C ASP A 30 45.40 21.92 39.95
N ILE A 31 46.15 21.80 38.84
CA ILE A 31 46.95 22.79 38.10
C ILE A 31 47.29 22.31 36.65
N ASP A 32 47.58 23.26 35.77
CA ASP A 32 48.50 23.26 34.60
C ASP A 32 48.29 22.47 33.28
N ALA A 33 48.44 23.28 32.21
CA ALA A 33 49.14 23.05 30.92
C ALA A 33 48.68 21.98 29.88
N ALA A 34 48.38 22.51 28.68
CA ALA A 34 48.37 21.83 27.37
C ALA A 34 49.82 21.46 26.90
N PRO A 35 50.09 20.68 25.81
CA PRO A 35 49.22 20.47 24.63
C PRO A 35 49.20 19.06 23.96
N GLN A 36 48.47 19.00 22.84
CA GLN A 36 48.30 17.89 21.87
C GLN A 36 49.60 17.24 21.38
N PRO A 37 49.53 15.97 20.91
CA PRO A 37 50.33 15.56 19.75
C PRO A 37 49.55 14.84 18.63
N ASN A 38 50.10 14.95 17.42
CA ASN A 38 49.54 14.44 16.15
C ASN A 38 49.68 12.92 15.93
N SER A 39 48.93 12.44 14.94
CA SER A 39 49.07 11.14 14.27
C SER A 39 50.48 10.83 13.74
N PRO A 40 50.82 9.55 13.52
CA PRO A 40 51.85 9.15 12.56
C PRO A 40 51.33 8.26 11.42
N SER A 41 52.10 8.20 10.33
CA SER A 41 51.82 7.40 9.13
C SER A 41 53.09 6.66 8.65
N ARG A 42 52.90 5.42 8.15
CA ARG A 42 53.81 4.64 7.26
C ARG A 42 55.25 4.28 7.73
N ARG A 43 55.57 2.97 7.77
CA ARG A 43 56.24 2.17 6.68
C ARG A 43 57.25 1.07 7.17
N SER A 44 57.07 -0.17 6.65
CA SER A 44 58.09 -1.19 6.27
C SER A 44 59.15 -1.78 7.25
N LYS A 45 59.29 -3.12 7.27
CA LYS A 45 60.44 -3.91 6.71
C LYS A 45 60.40 -5.44 6.98
N ARG A 46 60.97 -6.23 6.03
CA ARG A 46 61.52 -7.64 6.10
C ARG A 46 60.56 -8.79 6.49
N LEU A 47 60.37 -9.88 5.71
CA LEU A 47 61.27 -10.97 5.24
C LEU A 47 61.91 -11.77 6.41
N LYS A 48 61.95 -13.12 6.44
CA LYS A 48 61.68 -14.16 5.42
C LYS A 48 61.39 -15.55 6.07
N SER A 49 61.16 -16.53 5.19
CA SER A 49 61.38 -18.00 5.30
C SER A 49 60.32 -18.89 5.98
N ASP A 50 60.01 -20.11 5.51
CA ASP A 50 60.19 -20.82 4.19
C ASP A 50 59.32 -22.14 4.21
N ILE A 51 58.69 -22.65 3.12
CA ILE A 51 59.08 -23.73 2.15
C ILE A 51 59.17 -25.16 2.78
N PRO A 52 58.79 -26.31 2.14
CA PRO A 52 58.47 -26.62 0.72
C PRO A 52 57.04 -27.24 0.50
N GLU A 53 56.56 -27.83 -0.62
CA GLU A 53 57.01 -28.29 -1.98
C GLU A 53 55.74 -28.48 -2.86
N ALA A 54 55.68 -28.75 -4.18
CA ALA A 54 56.60 -28.68 -5.34
C ALA A 54 55.78 -28.74 -6.67
N SER A 55 56.32 -28.23 -7.79
CA SER A 55 56.27 -28.86 -9.14
C SER A 55 57.10 -28.05 -10.16
N ASN A 56 57.42 -28.66 -11.31
CA ASN A 56 58.58 -28.31 -12.15
C ASN A 56 58.39 -27.21 -13.22
N GLN A 57 59.54 -26.65 -13.61
CA GLN A 57 59.89 -25.72 -14.69
C GLN A 57 60.13 -26.44 -16.07
N PRO A 58 60.65 -25.81 -17.17
CA PRO A 58 60.77 -24.39 -17.60
C PRO A 58 60.52 -24.11 -19.13
N GLN A 59 60.82 -22.86 -19.58
CA GLN A 59 61.36 -22.37 -20.89
C GLN A 59 60.47 -21.31 -21.62
N ALA A 60 60.96 -20.32 -22.39
CA ALA A 60 62.24 -19.56 -22.46
C ALA A 60 62.12 -18.37 -23.47
N ASN A 61 62.95 -17.31 -23.35
CA ASN A 61 63.13 -16.14 -24.28
C ASN A 61 61.88 -15.22 -24.45
N GLY A 62 61.88 -13.92 -24.83
CA GLY A 62 62.84 -12.85 -25.19
C GLY A 62 61.99 -11.64 -25.70
N ASP A 63 62.37 -10.36 -25.81
CA ASP A 63 63.60 -9.60 -25.50
C ASP A 63 63.27 -8.07 -25.37
N ALA A 64 64.27 -7.17 -25.29
CA ALA A 64 64.11 -5.70 -25.11
C ALA A 64 63.79 -4.91 -26.42
N VAL A 65 63.45 -3.61 -26.46
CA VAL A 65 64.27 -2.40 -26.19
C VAL A 65 63.41 -1.11 -26.01
N GLU A 66 64.02 -0.08 -25.42
CA GLU A 66 63.51 1.21 -24.86
C GLU A 66 63.70 2.44 -25.85
N PRO A 67 63.62 3.76 -25.48
CA PRO A 67 62.41 4.61 -25.33
C PRO A 67 62.56 6.04 -25.96
N LYS A 68 61.93 7.09 -25.35
CA LYS A 68 62.10 8.58 -25.51
C LYS A 68 61.24 9.28 -26.58
N SER A 69 60.80 10.55 -26.44
CA SER A 69 60.82 11.50 -25.30
C SER A 69 59.87 12.71 -25.48
N GLU A 70 59.47 13.30 -24.35
CA GLU A 70 59.27 14.75 -24.10
C GLU A 70 58.07 15.58 -24.67
N ARG A 71 57.66 16.52 -23.79
CA ARG A 71 56.71 17.65 -23.91
C ARG A 71 57.50 18.92 -24.40
N PRO A 72 57.01 20.20 -24.41
CA PRO A 72 55.80 20.78 -23.81
C PRO A 72 55.07 21.97 -24.50
N GLN A 73 53.87 22.27 -23.96
CA GLN A 73 53.23 23.58 -23.69
C GLN A 73 53.31 24.77 -24.68
N THR A 74 52.15 25.41 -24.91
CA THR A 74 51.79 26.84 -24.62
C THR A 74 50.36 27.08 -25.18
N SER A 75 49.31 27.41 -24.43
CA SER A 75 48.95 28.67 -23.74
C SER A 75 48.67 29.88 -24.64
N ARG A 76 47.38 30.22 -24.88
CA ARG A 76 46.72 31.40 -24.27
C ARG A 76 45.27 31.62 -24.71
N THR A 77 44.49 32.08 -23.73
CA THR A 77 43.09 32.52 -23.72
C THR A 77 42.86 33.83 -24.49
N ARG A 78 41.73 34.01 -25.21
CA ARG A 78 40.70 35.03 -24.86
C ARG A 78 39.46 35.17 -25.78
N VAL A 79 38.33 35.45 -25.10
CA VAL A 79 37.10 36.18 -25.50
C VAL A 79 36.07 35.47 -26.41
N LYS A 80 34.80 35.57 -25.96
CA LYS A 80 33.56 35.14 -26.61
C LYS A 80 33.14 36.06 -27.76
N LYS A 81 32.42 35.51 -28.74
CA LYS A 81 31.23 36.17 -29.30
C LYS A 81 30.24 35.10 -29.77
N GLU A 82 28.96 35.32 -29.51
CA GLU A 82 27.86 34.43 -29.89
C GLU A 82 27.44 34.70 -31.35
N VAL A 83 27.13 33.64 -32.09
CA VAL A 83 26.11 33.59 -33.15
C VAL A 83 25.52 32.18 -33.14
N GLU A 84 24.20 32.07 -33.19
CA GLU A 84 23.45 30.82 -33.35
C GLU A 84 23.43 30.40 -34.82
N GLU A 85 23.44 29.09 -35.12
CA GLU A 85 22.70 28.59 -36.29
C GLU A 85 22.36 27.09 -36.13
N GLU A 86 21.13 26.75 -36.52
CA GLU A 86 20.58 25.40 -36.46
C GLU A 86 21.04 24.54 -37.65
N SER A 87 21.06 23.21 -37.49
CA SER A 87 21.25 22.30 -38.63
C SER A 87 20.23 21.15 -38.60
N GLU A 88 19.20 21.26 -39.44
CA GLU A 88 18.29 20.15 -39.74
C GLU A 88 19.03 19.01 -40.46
N PHE A 89 18.60 17.76 -40.22
CA PHE A 89 19.14 16.60 -40.94
C PHE A 89 18.04 15.79 -41.63
N LEU A 90 17.87 16.01 -42.93
CA LEU A 90 17.02 15.20 -43.81
C LEU A 90 17.78 13.95 -44.29
N ILE A 91 17.16 12.77 -44.15
CA ILE A 91 17.66 11.54 -44.78
C ILE A 91 16.71 11.05 -45.86
N SER A 92 17.25 10.92 -47.07
CA SER A 92 16.53 10.58 -48.31
C SER A 92 16.28 9.07 -48.45
N ILE A 93 15.07 8.71 -48.89
CA ILE A 93 14.72 7.33 -49.28
C ILE A 93 15.06 7.12 -50.76
N LYS A 94 15.78 6.02 -51.07
CA LYS A 94 15.97 5.53 -52.46
C LYS A 94 15.09 4.32 -52.74
N ALA A 95 14.37 4.36 -53.87
CA ALA A 95 13.57 3.25 -54.38
C ALA A 95 14.39 2.28 -55.24
N LYS A 96 14.03 0.99 -55.21
CA LYS A 96 14.29 0.00 -56.28
C LYS A 96 13.06 -0.91 -56.43
N LYS A 97 12.91 -1.52 -57.61
CA LYS A 97 11.68 -2.14 -58.13
C LYS A 97 11.94 -3.57 -58.60
N ASN A 98 10.87 -4.37 -58.69
CA ASN A 98 10.76 -5.74 -59.24
C ASN A 98 11.37 -6.86 -58.35
N GLY A 99 10.72 -8.02 -58.17
CA GLY A 99 9.40 -8.45 -58.65
C GLY A 99 9.04 -9.89 -58.22
N ALA A 100 8.03 -10.47 -58.89
CA ALA A 100 7.43 -11.81 -58.71
C ALA A 100 6.37 -11.96 -57.59
N VAL A 101 5.29 -12.68 -57.93
CA VAL A 101 4.01 -12.79 -57.21
C VAL A 101 3.78 -14.23 -56.79
N LYS A 102 3.22 -14.45 -55.60
CA LYS A 102 2.35 -15.59 -55.31
C LYS A 102 1.19 -15.13 -54.44
N GLN A 103 -0.02 -15.48 -54.83
CA GLN A 103 -1.27 -15.13 -54.13
C GLN A 103 -1.62 -16.21 -53.11
N GLU A 104 -2.16 -15.80 -51.97
CA GLU A 104 -3.24 -16.51 -51.27
C GLU A 104 -4.05 -15.47 -50.46
N GLU A 105 -5.30 -15.79 -50.15
CA GLU A 105 -6.39 -14.83 -49.93
C GLU A 105 -6.58 -14.32 -48.47
N PRO A 106 -7.41 -13.27 -48.23
CA PRO A 106 -7.14 -12.31 -47.17
C PRO A 106 -7.78 -12.62 -45.81
N GLU A 107 -7.03 -12.40 -44.73
CA GLU A 107 -7.59 -12.27 -43.38
C GLU A 107 -8.04 -10.82 -43.11
N VAL A 108 -9.31 -10.63 -42.74
CA VAL A 108 -9.90 -9.31 -42.49
C VAL A 108 -9.42 -8.74 -41.16
N VAL A 109 -8.35 -7.95 -41.19
CA VAL A 109 -7.86 -7.22 -40.02
C VAL A 109 -8.84 -6.10 -39.67
N THR A 110 -9.63 -6.30 -38.61
CA THR A 110 -10.51 -5.27 -38.06
C THR A 110 -9.69 -4.08 -37.53
N ALA A 111 -9.95 -2.89 -38.08
CA ALA A 111 -9.21 -1.69 -37.74
C ALA A 111 -9.41 -1.29 -36.27
N LYS A 112 -8.33 -1.33 -35.47
CA LYS A 112 -8.33 -0.76 -34.11
C LYS A 112 -8.40 0.75 -34.21
N ALA A 113 -9.48 1.33 -33.67
CA ALA A 113 -9.67 2.77 -33.59
C ALA A 113 -8.48 3.45 -32.88
N THR A 114 -7.76 4.29 -33.61
CA THR A 114 -6.66 5.10 -33.08
C THR A 114 -7.20 6.17 -32.14
N LYS A 115 -6.80 6.12 -30.86
CA LYS A 115 -7.09 7.21 -29.91
C LYS A 115 -6.50 8.52 -30.45
N LYS A 116 -7.35 9.54 -30.58
CA LYS A 116 -6.97 10.91 -31.00
C LYS A 116 -5.84 11.44 -30.10
N ARG A 117 -4.80 12.00 -30.71
CA ARG A 117 -3.65 12.60 -30.01
C ARG A 117 -4.09 13.93 -29.38
N LYS A 118 -3.89 14.09 -28.07
CA LYS A 118 -4.32 15.28 -27.32
C LYS A 118 -3.71 16.58 -27.85
N THR A 119 -4.49 17.67 -27.83
CA THR A 119 -4.09 19.02 -28.24
C THR A 119 -3.09 19.65 -27.26
N LYS A 120 -2.57 20.85 -27.59
CA LYS A 120 -1.66 21.59 -26.72
C LYS A 120 -2.38 22.13 -25.47
N GLU A 121 -3.56 22.72 -25.63
CA GLU A 121 -4.40 23.16 -24.51
C GLU A 121 -4.86 22.00 -23.62
N GLU A 122 -5.20 20.84 -24.18
CA GLU A 122 -5.53 19.63 -23.39
C GLU A 122 -4.34 19.12 -22.55
N ARG A 123 -3.09 19.43 -22.97
CA ARG A 123 -1.89 19.12 -22.20
C ARG A 123 -1.60 20.19 -21.15
N GLU A 124 -1.79 21.46 -21.49
CA GLU A 124 -1.56 22.59 -20.56
C GLU A 124 -2.61 22.62 -19.44
N THR A 125 -3.85 22.20 -19.73
CA THR A 125 -4.90 21.95 -18.71
C THR A 125 -4.67 20.67 -17.91
N GLU A 126 -4.00 19.62 -18.45
CA GLU A 126 -3.48 18.51 -17.65
C GLU A 126 -2.31 18.91 -16.74
N VAL A 127 -1.56 19.95 -17.08
CA VAL A 127 -0.40 20.44 -16.32
C VAL A 127 -0.79 21.31 -15.12
N MET A 128 -1.96 21.96 -15.15
CA MET A 128 -2.48 22.61 -13.94
C MET A 128 -2.89 21.56 -12.90
N PRO A 129 -2.45 21.67 -11.64
CA PRO A 129 -2.89 20.77 -10.58
C PRO A 129 -4.37 21.00 -10.29
N LEU A 130 -5.14 19.93 -10.04
CA LEU A 130 -6.52 20.00 -9.53
C LEU A 130 -6.56 20.74 -8.20
N ARG A 131 -5.49 20.62 -7.40
CA ARG A 131 -5.31 21.30 -6.12
C ARG A 131 -3.82 21.60 -5.90
N PRO A 132 -3.42 22.84 -5.57
CA PRO A 132 -2.05 23.12 -5.13
C PRO A 132 -1.76 22.45 -3.78
N ARG A 133 -0.52 22.01 -3.57
CA ARG A 133 -0.12 21.41 -2.28
C ARG A 133 -0.08 22.44 -1.15
N THR A 134 -0.63 22.08 0.01
CA THR A 134 -0.52 22.86 1.24
C THR A 134 0.87 22.65 1.85
N GLN A 135 1.77 23.63 1.73
CA GLN A 135 3.13 23.54 2.28
C GLN A 135 3.17 23.85 3.77
N GLY A 136 4.14 23.29 4.50
CA GLY A 136 4.38 23.58 5.92
C GLY A 136 3.49 22.80 6.90
N LEU A 137 2.65 21.88 6.41
CA LEU A 137 1.91 20.95 7.26
C LEU A 137 2.85 19.95 7.95
N ARG A 138 2.45 19.52 9.14
CA ARG A 138 3.14 18.46 9.92
C ARG A 138 2.65 17.06 9.56
N MET A 139 1.46 16.95 8.97
CA MET A 139 0.85 15.71 8.48
C MET A 139 1.04 15.61 6.97
N PHE A 140 1.69 14.55 6.48
CA PHE A 140 2.04 14.40 5.07
C PHE A 140 1.07 13.45 4.36
N VAL A 141 -0.08 14.00 3.95
CA VAL A 141 -1.14 13.26 3.26
C VAL A 141 -0.88 13.19 1.75
N GLY A 142 -1.20 12.06 1.13
CA GLY A 142 -1.21 11.87 -0.32
C GLY A 142 -1.97 10.61 -0.71
N ALA A 143 -1.67 10.03 -1.88
CA ALA A 143 -2.35 8.84 -2.37
C ALA A 143 -1.41 7.85 -3.05
N HIS A 144 -1.89 6.61 -3.27
CA HIS A 144 -1.21 5.61 -4.09
C HIS A 144 -1.37 5.91 -5.59
N VAL A 145 -0.55 6.81 -6.11
CA VAL A 145 -0.63 7.29 -7.49
C VAL A 145 -0.02 6.33 -8.52
N SER A 146 -0.39 6.52 -9.78
CA SER A 146 0.13 5.71 -10.89
C SER A 146 1.57 6.09 -11.26
N ALA A 147 2.44 5.09 -11.42
CA ALA A 147 3.78 5.21 -12.01
C ALA A 147 3.82 4.73 -13.49
N ALA A 148 2.66 4.67 -14.16
CA ALA A 148 2.58 4.19 -15.53
C ALA A 148 3.49 5.01 -16.47
N LYS A 149 4.21 4.30 -17.36
CA LYS A 149 5.25 4.83 -18.28
C LYS A 149 6.54 5.33 -17.62
N GLY A 150 6.69 5.26 -16.30
CA GLY A 150 7.93 5.61 -15.60
C GLY A 150 7.67 6.16 -14.20
N VAL A 151 8.55 5.84 -13.26
CA VAL A 151 8.42 6.21 -11.83
C VAL A 151 8.35 7.72 -11.60
N PHE A 152 9.02 8.53 -12.43
CA PHE A 152 8.95 10.00 -12.39
C PHE A 152 7.51 10.54 -12.56
N ASN A 153 6.62 9.84 -13.28
CA ASN A 153 5.23 10.25 -13.44
C ASN A 153 4.44 10.20 -12.12
N ALA A 154 4.88 9.40 -11.13
CA ALA A 154 4.25 9.41 -9.81
C ALA A 154 4.38 10.79 -9.15
N VAL A 155 5.53 11.47 -9.29
CA VAL A 155 5.76 12.83 -8.76
C VAL A 155 4.80 13.83 -9.39
N ASN A 156 4.62 13.77 -10.72
CA ASN A 156 3.66 14.61 -11.44
C ASN A 156 2.22 14.33 -10.96
N ASN A 157 1.85 13.05 -10.84
CA ASN A 157 0.50 12.64 -10.45
C ASN A 157 0.16 13.02 -8.99
N THR A 158 1.09 12.91 -8.04
CA THR A 158 0.84 13.38 -6.66
C THR A 158 0.79 14.91 -6.57
N THR A 159 1.65 15.61 -7.31
CA THR A 159 1.63 17.08 -7.39
C THR A 159 0.28 17.58 -7.95
N HIS A 160 -0.26 16.88 -8.97
CA HIS A 160 -1.53 17.22 -9.61
C HIS A 160 -2.75 17.10 -8.68
N ILE A 161 -2.74 16.18 -7.70
CA ILE A 161 -3.80 16.04 -6.68
C ILE A 161 -3.53 16.83 -5.39
N GLY A 162 -2.41 17.56 -5.30
CA GLY A 162 -2.05 18.32 -4.10
C GLY A 162 -1.47 17.48 -2.96
N GLY A 163 -0.95 16.28 -3.23
CA GLY A 163 -0.38 15.39 -2.20
C GLY A 163 1.00 15.81 -1.71
N ASN A 164 1.21 15.75 -0.39
CA ASN A 164 2.48 16.01 0.30
C ASN A 164 3.31 14.74 0.55
N ALA A 165 2.67 13.56 0.57
CA ALA A 165 3.30 12.24 0.44
C ALA A 165 2.80 11.53 -0.83
N PHE A 166 3.32 10.34 -1.13
CA PHE A 166 2.69 9.40 -2.09
C PHE A 166 3.20 7.97 -1.99
N ALA A 167 2.37 7.03 -2.44
CA ALA A 167 2.77 5.66 -2.75
C ALA A 167 2.77 5.42 -4.26
N LEU A 168 3.46 4.36 -4.68
CA LEU A 168 3.51 3.88 -6.06
C LEU A 168 3.92 2.40 -6.10
N PHE A 169 3.55 1.71 -7.18
CA PHE A 169 4.22 0.45 -7.54
C PHE A 169 5.50 0.76 -8.33
N LEU A 170 6.65 0.23 -7.90
CA LEU A 170 7.94 0.39 -8.59
C LEU A 170 8.02 -0.40 -9.91
N LYS A 171 7.19 -1.44 -10.05
CA LYS A 171 7.08 -2.33 -11.22
C LYS A 171 5.68 -2.95 -11.31
N SER A 172 5.43 -3.85 -12.26
CA SER A 172 4.09 -4.44 -12.42
C SER A 172 3.74 -5.39 -11.28
N GLN A 173 2.85 -4.93 -10.39
CA GLN A 173 2.26 -5.72 -9.30
C GLN A 173 1.62 -7.07 -9.73
N ARG A 174 1.29 -7.24 -11.02
CA ARG A 174 0.62 -8.42 -11.62
C ARG A 174 1.59 -9.42 -12.27
N LYS A 175 2.90 -9.16 -12.29
CA LYS A 175 3.90 -10.01 -12.95
C LYS A 175 5.17 -10.13 -12.13
N TRP A 176 5.78 -11.30 -12.17
CA TRP A 176 7.10 -11.54 -11.58
C TRP A 176 8.22 -10.90 -12.40
N ASP A 177 8.25 -11.20 -13.69
CA ASP A 177 9.25 -10.65 -14.61
C ASP A 177 8.91 -9.20 -14.99
N ASN A 178 9.90 -8.33 -14.84
CA ASN A 178 9.80 -6.89 -15.00
C ASN A 178 11.15 -6.35 -15.51
N PRO A 179 11.16 -5.35 -16.41
CA PRO A 179 12.41 -4.76 -16.88
C PRO A 179 13.19 -4.11 -15.71
N PRO A 180 14.53 -4.04 -15.81
CA PRO A 180 15.36 -3.26 -14.89
C PRO A 180 14.88 -1.81 -14.79
N LEU A 181 15.10 -1.17 -13.63
CA LEU A 181 14.92 0.27 -13.51
C LEU A 181 15.90 0.96 -14.48
N GLN A 182 15.38 1.82 -15.36
CA GLN A 182 16.20 2.57 -16.31
C GLN A 182 16.85 3.76 -15.61
N ASP A 183 18.10 4.06 -15.94
CA ASP A 183 18.88 5.14 -15.31
C ASP A 183 18.25 6.52 -15.53
N ASP A 184 17.72 6.77 -16.72
CA ASP A 184 17.03 8.02 -17.07
C ASP A 184 15.74 8.21 -16.24
N HIS A 185 14.97 7.15 -16.04
CA HIS A 185 13.77 7.16 -15.20
C HIS A 185 14.10 7.38 -13.72
N ARG A 186 15.23 6.83 -13.23
CA ARG A 186 15.74 7.05 -11.88
C ARG A 186 16.12 8.52 -11.69
N ASP A 187 16.89 9.06 -12.62
CA ASP A 187 17.44 10.42 -12.50
C ASP A 187 16.34 11.48 -12.68
N GLN A 188 15.38 11.25 -13.60
CA GLN A 188 14.16 12.05 -13.68
C GLN A 188 13.35 12.03 -12.38
N PHE A 189 13.16 10.86 -11.74
CA PHE A 189 12.43 10.78 -10.47
C PHE A 189 13.13 11.58 -9.36
N ARG A 190 14.46 11.42 -9.22
CA ARG A 190 15.25 12.17 -8.23
C ARG A 190 15.20 13.67 -8.49
N GLN A 191 15.32 14.09 -9.75
CA GLN A 191 15.23 15.49 -10.16
C GLN A 191 13.85 16.08 -9.85
N SER A 192 12.77 15.43 -10.26
CA SER A 192 11.40 15.90 -10.00
C SER A 192 11.08 15.93 -8.50
N CYS A 193 11.54 14.97 -7.70
CA CYS A 193 11.43 15.03 -6.24
C CYS A 193 12.16 16.26 -5.66
N SER A 194 13.36 16.58 -6.15
CA SER A 194 14.11 17.77 -5.72
C SER A 194 13.40 19.07 -6.11
N GLU A 195 12.96 19.20 -7.37
CA GLU A 195 12.23 20.37 -7.88
C GLU A 195 10.92 20.61 -7.13
N GLN A 196 10.15 19.55 -6.91
CA GLN A 196 8.91 19.57 -6.14
C GLN A 196 9.14 19.45 -4.62
N LYS A 197 10.38 19.55 -4.12
CA LYS A 197 10.72 19.54 -2.69
C LYS A 197 10.14 18.36 -1.89
N TYR A 198 9.94 17.21 -2.51
CA TYR A 198 9.55 15.98 -1.80
C TYR A 198 10.79 15.36 -1.14
N ASN A 199 10.68 15.02 0.15
CA ASN A 199 11.69 14.20 0.80
C ASN A 199 11.44 12.72 0.47
N ALA A 200 12.02 12.23 -0.63
CA ALA A 200 11.84 10.85 -1.09
C ALA A 200 12.18 9.79 -0.03
N ALA A 201 13.10 10.08 0.89
CA ALA A 201 13.47 9.17 1.96
C ALA A 201 12.41 9.05 3.07
N LYS A 202 11.54 10.05 3.26
CA LYS A 202 10.52 10.07 4.32
C LYS A 202 9.09 9.94 3.78
N HIS A 203 8.75 10.69 2.73
CA HIS A 203 7.36 10.92 2.32
C HIS A 203 6.95 10.13 1.08
N VAL A 204 7.80 9.21 0.61
CA VAL A 204 7.47 8.27 -0.47
C VAL A 204 7.46 6.86 0.08
N LEU A 205 6.33 6.17 -0.09
CA LEU A 205 6.06 4.85 0.46
C LEU A 205 5.64 3.89 -0.66
N PRO A 206 6.56 3.35 -1.47
CA PRO A 206 6.20 2.42 -2.52
C PRO A 206 5.59 1.14 -1.96
N HIS A 207 4.60 0.60 -2.65
CA HIS A 207 3.89 -0.60 -2.26
C HIS A 207 4.44 -1.82 -3.02
N GLY A 208 4.61 -2.94 -2.32
CA GLY A 208 5.03 -4.21 -2.91
C GLY A 208 3.93 -4.94 -3.67
N SER A 209 4.32 -5.85 -4.58
CA SER A 209 3.37 -6.68 -5.32
C SER A 209 2.61 -7.63 -4.38
N TYR A 210 1.28 -7.68 -4.52
CA TYR A 210 0.40 -8.65 -3.85
C TYR A 210 0.70 -10.13 -4.17
N LEU A 211 1.60 -10.42 -5.13
CA LEU A 211 2.09 -11.77 -5.40
C LEU A 211 3.15 -12.23 -4.39
N VAL A 212 3.85 -11.30 -3.74
CA VAL A 212 4.92 -11.58 -2.79
C VAL A 212 4.33 -12.13 -1.50
N ASN A 213 4.75 -13.34 -1.12
CA ASN A 213 4.52 -13.90 0.21
C ASN A 213 5.86 -14.41 0.75
N LEU A 214 6.48 -13.65 1.64
CA LEU A 214 7.76 -14.02 2.27
C LEU A 214 7.61 -15.15 3.30
N ALA A 215 6.40 -15.43 3.76
CA ALA A 215 6.08 -16.56 4.63
C ALA A 215 5.82 -17.88 3.86
N GLN A 216 6.03 -17.90 2.54
CA GLN A 216 5.84 -19.09 1.70
C GLN A 216 6.70 -20.29 2.15
N GLU A 217 6.12 -21.49 2.14
CA GLU A 217 6.80 -22.73 2.49
C GLU A 217 7.52 -23.38 1.29
N ASP A 218 6.87 -23.38 0.11
CA ASP A 218 7.46 -23.95 -1.09
C ASP A 218 8.75 -23.20 -1.48
N LYS A 219 9.87 -23.91 -1.54
CA LYS A 219 11.20 -23.32 -1.72
C LYS A 219 11.34 -22.55 -3.04
N ALA A 220 10.67 -22.99 -4.11
CA ALA A 220 10.75 -22.32 -5.40
C ALA A 220 9.97 -20.99 -5.40
N LYS A 221 8.72 -21.02 -4.92
CA LYS A 221 7.89 -19.81 -4.75
C LYS A 221 8.48 -18.85 -3.71
N ALA A 222 9.05 -19.35 -2.61
CA ALA A 222 9.72 -18.54 -1.61
C ALA A 222 10.95 -17.81 -2.20
N LYS A 223 11.77 -18.50 -2.99
CA LYS A 223 12.89 -17.87 -3.72
C LYS A 223 12.39 -16.83 -4.74
N GLN A 224 11.31 -17.11 -5.47
CA GLN A 224 10.70 -16.16 -6.41
C GLN A 224 10.19 -14.90 -5.71
N ALA A 225 9.44 -15.06 -4.61
CA ALA A 225 8.94 -13.96 -3.79
C ALA A 225 10.08 -13.12 -3.19
N TYR A 226 11.10 -13.77 -2.61
CA TYR A 226 12.28 -13.12 -2.04
C TYR A 226 13.06 -12.33 -3.10
N ASN A 227 13.32 -12.92 -4.27
CA ASN A 227 14.03 -12.24 -5.36
C ASN A 227 13.26 -11.01 -5.86
N SER A 228 11.93 -11.11 -6.01
CA SER A 228 11.09 -9.96 -6.39
C SER A 228 11.15 -8.86 -5.33
N PHE A 229 11.04 -9.22 -4.06
CA PHE A 229 11.09 -8.30 -2.92
C PHE A 229 12.45 -7.59 -2.82
N LEU A 230 13.56 -8.31 -2.98
CA LEU A 230 14.91 -7.74 -2.95
C LEU A 230 15.15 -6.77 -4.12
N ASP A 231 14.66 -7.08 -5.33
CA ASP A 231 14.71 -6.14 -6.47
C ASP A 231 13.88 -4.87 -6.21
N ASP A 232 12.73 -4.96 -5.51
CA ASP A 232 11.99 -3.76 -5.11
C ASP A 232 12.74 -2.91 -4.07
N LEU A 233 13.35 -3.54 -3.07
CA LEU A 233 14.19 -2.85 -2.09
C LEU A 233 15.39 -2.14 -2.75
N GLN A 234 16.08 -2.81 -3.67
CA GLN A 234 17.19 -2.24 -4.43
C GLN A 234 16.74 -1.07 -5.33
N ARG A 235 15.52 -1.12 -5.88
CA ARG A 235 14.89 0.00 -6.59
C ARG A 235 14.61 1.18 -5.68
N CYS A 236 14.15 0.96 -4.44
CA CYS A 236 14.01 2.05 -3.44
C CYS A 236 15.35 2.76 -3.22
N GLU A 237 16.43 2.02 -2.94
CA GLU A 237 17.76 2.59 -2.72
C GLU A 237 18.27 3.35 -3.96
N ALA A 238 18.09 2.77 -5.16
CA ALA A 238 18.40 3.43 -6.42
C ALA A 238 17.59 4.73 -6.62
N LEU A 239 16.36 4.83 -6.12
CA LEU A 239 15.53 6.04 -6.21
C LEU A 239 15.78 7.05 -5.07
N GLY A 240 16.51 6.66 -4.01
CA GLY A 240 16.70 7.49 -2.82
C GLY A 240 15.52 7.44 -1.84
N ILE A 241 14.75 6.34 -1.89
CA ILE A 241 13.59 6.07 -1.04
C ILE A 241 14.03 5.14 0.09
N ASN A 242 13.69 5.46 1.34
CA ASN A 242 14.08 4.66 2.51
C ASN A 242 12.94 3.86 3.12
N LEU A 243 11.70 3.96 2.63
CA LEU A 243 10.56 3.15 3.08
C LEU A 243 10.10 2.22 1.95
N TYR A 244 9.57 1.05 2.29
CA TYR A 244 8.96 0.14 1.34
C TYR A 244 7.86 -0.67 2.00
N ASN A 245 6.60 -0.38 1.69
CA ASN A 245 5.44 -1.02 2.29
C ASN A 245 5.10 -2.34 1.61
N PHE A 246 4.75 -3.36 2.39
CA PHE A 246 4.25 -4.63 1.87
C PHE A 246 3.41 -5.39 2.89
N HIS A 247 2.46 -6.17 2.38
CA HIS A 247 1.70 -7.12 3.19
C HIS A 247 2.64 -8.22 3.73
N PRO A 248 2.61 -8.58 5.03
CA PRO A 248 3.47 -9.61 5.61
C PRO A 248 3.39 -10.99 4.92
N GLY A 249 2.24 -11.29 4.30
CA GLY A 249 1.99 -12.52 3.55
C GLY A 249 0.96 -13.41 4.23
N SER A 250 1.08 -14.72 4.06
CA SER A 250 0.15 -15.69 4.65
C SER A 250 0.79 -17.04 4.97
N ALA A 251 0.33 -17.67 6.04
CA ALA A 251 0.81 -18.98 6.49
C ALA A 251 0.40 -20.13 5.56
N GLY A 252 -0.59 -19.92 4.70
CA GLY A 252 -1.05 -20.92 3.73
C GLY A 252 -1.64 -22.15 4.42
N GLN A 253 -0.97 -23.29 4.27
CA GLN A 253 -1.32 -24.57 4.93
C GLN A 253 -0.44 -24.88 6.16
N THR A 254 0.51 -24.01 6.49
CA THR A 254 1.44 -24.20 7.62
C THR A 254 0.93 -23.57 8.91
N THR A 255 1.56 -23.91 10.03
CA THR A 255 1.30 -23.25 11.32
C THR A 255 1.79 -21.80 11.32
N LEU A 256 1.05 -20.92 11.99
CA LEU A 256 1.39 -19.49 12.10
C LEU A 256 2.84 -19.27 12.59
N PRO A 257 3.33 -19.88 13.70
CA PRO A 257 4.70 -19.66 14.16
C PRO A 257 5.77 -20.02 13.10
N SER A 258 5.57 -21.12 12.37
CA SER A 258 6.47 -21.54 11.28
C SER A 258 6.50 -20.52 10.14
N ALA A 259 5.36 -19.91 9.84
CA ALA A 259 5.23 -18.84 8.85
C ALA A 259 5.91 -17.53 9.30
N LEU A 260 5.75 -17.14 10.57
CA LEU A 260 6.43 -15.97 11.15
C LEU A 260 7.96 -16.14 11.12
N THR A 261 8.48 -17.33 11.44
CA THR A 261 9.93 -17.62 11.35
C THR A 261 10.47 -17.51 9.92
N ARG A 262 9.70 -17.95 8.90
CA ARG A 262 10.10 -17.79 7.49
C ARG A 262 10.14 -16.31 7.08
N LEU A 263 9.11 -15.54 7.45
CA LEU A 263 9.04 -14.10 7.21
C LEU A 263 10.20 -13.35 7.88
N ALA A 264 10.44 -13.56 9.17
CA ALA A 264 11.53 -12.91 9.92
C ALA A 264 12.91 -13.24 9.33
N LYS A 265 13.12 -14.50 8.89
CA LYS A 265 14.36 -14.91 8.20
C LYS A 265 14.51 -14.25 6.83
N ALA A 266 13.44 -14.16 6.05
CA ALA A 266 13.45 -13.48 4.75
C ALA A 266 13.76 -11.99 4.91
N LEU A 267 13.15 -11.33 5.90
CA LEU A 267 13.44 -9.94 6.25
C LEU A 267 14.90 -9.74 6.67
N THR A 268 15.41 -10.58 7.58
CA THR A 268 16.81 -10.50 8.05
C THR A 268 17.79 -10.63 6.88
N ASN A 269 17.56 -11.57 5.96
CA ASN A 269 18.40 -11.72 4.76
C ASN A 269 18.34 -10.48 3.86
N ALA A 270 17.15 -9.90 3.66
CA ALA A 270 16.97 -8.72 2.82
C ALA A 270 17.62 -7.46 3.44
N LEU A 271 17.52 -7.32 4.77
CA LEU A 271 18.15 -6.24 5.56
C LEU A 271 19.67 -6.32 5.51
N ALA A 272 20.25 -7.52 5.51
CA ALA A 272 21.68 -7.74 5.30
C ALA A 272 22.13 -7.53 3.83
N ALA A 273 21.23 -7.67 2.86
CA ALA A 273 21.50 -7.50 1.42
C ALA A 273 21.26 -6.06 0.91
N THR A 274 20.91 -5.12 1.79
CA THR A 274 20.58 -3.72 1.48
C THR A 274 21.13 -2.80 2.59
N SER A 275 21.20 -1.49 2.36
CA SER A 275 21.89 -0.53 3.25
C SER A 275 20.98 0.48 3.96
N THR A 276 20.03 1.11 3.25
CA THR A 276 19.25 2.25 3.74
C THR A 276 17.76 1.99 3.85
N VAL A 277 17.19 1.14 2.98
CA VAL A 277 15.75 0.93 2.93
C VAL A 277 15.23 0.15 4.14
N THR A 278 14.06 0.56 4.63
CA THR A 278 13.30 -0.01 5.74
C THR A 278 12.08 -0.72 5.15
N PRO A 279 12.02 -2.06 5.17
CA PRO A 279 10.78 -2.78 4.95
C PRO A 279 9.73 -2.40 6.00
N VAL A 280 8.57 -1.98 5.53
CA VAL A 280 7.42 -1.58 6.35
C VAL A 280 6.34 -2.65 6.20
N LEU A 281 6.07 -3.36 7.29
CA LEU A 281 5.05 -4.42 7.37
C LEU A 281 3.68 -3.79 7.60
N GLU A 282 2.70 -4.08 6.76
CA GLU A 282 1.34 -3.53 6.90
C GLU A 282 0.44 -4.36 7.84
N THR A 283 -0.40 -3.70 8.64
CA THR A 283 -1.54 -4.32 9.34
C THR A 283 -2.54 -4.88 8.34
N MET A 284 -2.95 -6.14 8.49
CA MET A 284 -3.86 -6.82 7.57
C MET A 284 -5.24 -7.05 8.18
N CYS A 285 -6.28 -7.21 7.35
CA CYS A 285 -7.65 -7.47 7.81
C CYS A 285 -7.90 -8.85 8.47
N GLY A 286 -6.86 -9.65 8.74
CA GLY A 286 -6.99 -10.98 9.38
C GLY A 286 -7.71 -12.05 8.55
N GLN A 287 -7.85 -11.88 7.23
CA GLN A 287 -8.61 -12.81 6.40
C GLN A 287 -7.91 -14.17 6.23
N GLY A 288 -8.45 -15.21 6.89
CA GLY A 288 -8.09 -16.61 6.64
C GLY A 288 -6.76 -16.99 7.29
N THR A 289 -5.66 -16.94 6.54
CA THR A 289 -4.30 -17.22 7.05
C THR A 289 -3.30 -16.11 6.76
N THR A 290 -3.78 -14.89 6.45
CA THR A 290 -2.94 -13.68 6.36
C THR A 290 -2.26 -13.37 7.69
N ILE A 291 -0.98 -13.01 7.64
CA ILE A 291 -0.20 -12.53 8.78
C ILE A 291 -0.34 -11.01 8.85
N GLY A 292 -0.40 -10.45 10.06
CA GLY A 292 -0.54 -9.03 10.34
C GLY A 292 -1.94 -8.64 10.83
N GLY A 293 -2.79 -9.63 11.17
CA GLY A 293 -4.13 -9.37 11.70
C GLY A 293 -4.16 -9.06 13.19
N SER A 294 -3.19 -9.58 13.95
CA SER A 294 -2.99 -9.22 15.36
C SER A 294 -1.66 -8.51 15.55
N LEU A 295 -1.65 -7.46 16.37
CA LEU A 295 -0.42 -6.75 16.76
C LEU A 295 0.63 -7.70 17.38
N THR A 296 0.21 -8.81 17.99
CA THR A 296 1.12 -9.83 18.54
C THR A 296 1.94 -10.58 17.49
N GLU A 297 1.46 -10.67 16.24
CA GLU A 297 2.20 -11.31 15.14
C GLU A 297 3.42 -10.46 14.75
N PHE A 298 3.31 -9.13 14.79
CA PHE A 298 4.43 -8.21 14.54
C PHE A 298 5.49 -8.29 15.63
N ARG A 299 5.08 -8.32 16.91
CA ARG A 299 5.97 -8.58 18.05
C ARG A 299 6.78 -9.86 17.82
N ASP A 300 6.12 -10.94 17.44
CA ASP A 300 6.74 -12.25 17.27
C ASP A 300 7.65 -12.31 16.03
N ILE A 301 7.39 -11.52 14.99
CA ILE A 301 8.32 -11.31 13.86
C ILE A 301 9.56 -10.52 14.32
N ILE A 302 9.36 -9.36 14.95
CA ILE A 302 10.43 -8.45 15.38
C ILE A 302 11.36 -9.11 16.40
N ALA A 303 10.81 -9.91 17.33
CA ALA A 303 11.58 -10.68 18.30
C ALA A 303 12.54 -11.72 17.67
N GLN A 304 12.29 -12.13 16.41
CA GLN A 304 13.14 -13.04 15.66
C GLN A 304 14.14 -12.32 14.74
N ILE A 305 14.06 -10.99 14.61
CA ILE A 305 15.00 -10.17 13.82
C ILE A 305 16.12 -9.68 14.76
N PRO A 306 17.41 -9.74 14.35
CA PRO A 306 18.52 -9.21 15.14
C PRO A 306 18.37 -7.72 15.48
N LYS A 307 18.77 -7.32 16.70
CA LYS A 307 18.52 -5.97 17.25
C LYS A 307 19.19 -4.86 16.44
N GLU A 308 20.35 -5.15 15.87
CA GLU A 308 21.09 -4.26 14.96
C GLU A 308 20.30 -3.87 13.71
N HIS A 309 19.27 -4.63 13.33
CA HIS A 309 18.40 -4.34 12.21
C HIS A 309 17.08 -3.66 12.61
N HIS A 310 16.75 -3.54 13.91
CA HIS A 310 15.45 -3.02 14.38
C HIS A 310 15.17 -1.58 13.92
N SER A 311 16.20 -0.74 13.79
CA SER A 311 16.05 0.63 13.27
C SER A 311 15.55 0.67 11.82
N ARG A 312 15.82 -0.38 11.04
CA ARG A 312 15.42 -0.57 9.63
C ARG A 312 14.24 -1.53 9.46
N VAL A 313 13.46 -1.80 10.51
CA VAL A 313 12.15 -2.44 10.40
C VAL A 313 11.07 -1.40 10.70
N GLY A 314 10.00 -1.42 9.89
CA GLY A 314 8.86 -0.52 10.05
C GLY A 314 7.52 -1.26 10.06
N ILE A 315 6.49 -0.56 10.51
CA ILE A 315 5.09 -0.97 10.41
C ILE A 315 4.26 0.17 9.81
N CYS A 316 3.32 -0.18 8.94
CA CYS A 316 2.28 0.69 8.42
C CYS A 316 0.94 0.31 9.06
N ILE A 317 0.23 1.29 9.61
CA ILE A 317 -1.15 1.10 10.08
C ILE A 317 -2.09 1.44 8.92
N ASP A 318 -2.73 0.43 8.34
CA ASP A 318 -3.91 0.62 7.50
C ASP A 318 -5.17 0.66 8.38
N THR A 319 -5.95 1.73 8.22
CA THR A 319 -7.15 1.97 9.02
C THR A 319 -8.29 1.01 8.70
N CYS A 320 -8.50 0.68 7.43
CA CYS A 320 -9.54 -0.25 6.99
C CYS A 320 -9.23 -1.68 7.46
N HIS A 321 -7.98 -2.12 7.34
CA HIS A 321 -7.51 -3.44 7.72
C HIS A 321 -7.55 -3.60 9.23
N SER A 322 -7.03 -2.64 9.99
CA SER A 322 -7.08 -2.66 11.46
C SER A 322 -8.54 -2.70 11.97
N HIS A 323 -9.44 -1.91 11.38
CA HIS A 323 -10.88 -1.97 11.68
C HIS A 323 -11.51 -3.33 11.30
N ALA A 324 -11.21 -3.86 10.12
CA ALA A 324 -11.71 -5.14 9.64
C ALA A 324 -11.18 -6.34 10.45
N ALA A 325 -10.00 -6.23 11.05
CA ALA A 325 -9.41 -7.20 11.98
C ALA A 325 -10.06 -7.15 13.38
N GLY A 326 -10.68 -6.03 13.76
CA GLY A 326 -11.48 -5.90 14.99
C GLY A 326 -11.17 -4.70 15.87
N TYR A 327 -10.12 -3.92 15.55
CA TYR A 327 -9.69 -2.79 16.35
C TYR A 327 -10.66 -1.59 16.25
N ASP A 328 -10.85 -0.85 17.34
CA ASP A 328 -11.66 0.37 17.33
C ASP A 328 -10.79 1.59 17.03
N LEU A 329 -10.92 2.15 15.83
CA LEU A 329 -10.32 3.43 15.46
C LEU A 329 -11.36 4.57 15.39
N VAL A 330 -12.65 4.24 15.60
CA VAL A 330 -13.77 5.17 15.42
C VAL A 330 -13.89 6.09 16.62
N THR A 331 -13.97 5.50 17.82
CA THR A 331 -14.16 6.27 19.04
C THR A 331 -12.82 6.84 19.53
N PRO A 332 -12.77 8.06 20.09
CA PRO A 332 -11.53 8.61 20.66
C PRO A 332 -10.93 7.76 21.79
N ALA A 333 -11.77 7.01 22.52
CA ALA A 333 -11.34 6.08 23.55
C ALA A 333 -10.75 4.78 22.95
N GLY A 334 -11.41 4.22 21.93
CA GLY A 334 -10.94 3.05 21.20
C GLY A 334 -9.62 3.31 20.48
N PHE A 335 -9.52 4.44 19.77
CA PHE A 335 -8.30 4.84 19.06
C PHE A 335 -7.10 4.97 20.03
N LYS A 336 -7.30 5.61 21.19
CA LYS A 336 -6.27 5.69 22.25
C LYS A 336 -5.92 4.32 22.82
N ALA A 337 -6.89 3.42 22.99
CA ALA A 337 -6.64 2.06 23.46
C ALA A 337 -5.84 1.25 22.42
N PHE A 338 -6.14 1.41 21.12
CA PHE A 338 -5.39 0.78 20.03
C PHE A 338 -3.93 1.28 19.96
N LEU A 339 -3.68 2.58 20.04
CA LEU A 339 -2.30 3.10 20.06
C LEU A 339 -1.53 2.69 21.31
N LYS A 340 -2.21 2.59 22.46
CA LYS A 340 -1.62 2.03 23.67
C LYS A 340 -1.26 0.55 23.50
N GLU A 341 -2.14 -0.27 22.93
CA GLU A 341 -1.86 -1.68 22.62
C GLU A 341 -0.69 -1.80 21.63
N PHE A 342 -0.64 -0.95 20.60
CA PHE A 342 0.47 -0.91 19.64
C PHE A 342 1.81 -0.63 20.34
N ASP A 343 1.87 0.37 21.22
CA ASP A 343 3.09 0.71 21.96
C ASP A 343 3.49 -0.40 22.97
N GLU A 344 2.52 -0.98 23.69
CA GLU A 344 2.77 -2.04 24.67
C GLU A 344 3.17 -3.38 24.03
N VAL A 345 2.66 -3.71 22.84
CA VAL A 345 2.91 -4.99 22.16
C VAL A 345 4.11 -4.93 21.21
N ILE A 346 4.32 -3.79 20.54
CA ILE A 346 5.32 -3.62 19.48
C ILE A 346 6.29 -2.47 19.80
N GLY A 347 5.74 -1.32 20.18
CA GLY A 347 6.46 -0.07 20.43
C GLY A 347 6.38 0.91 19.26
N LEU A 348 6.03 2.16 19.55
CA LEU A 348 5.85 3.22 18.56
C LEU A 348 7.12 3.53 17.75
N GLN A 349 8.31 3.15 18.25
CA GLN A 349 9.58 3.27 17.51
C GLN A 349 9.63 2.43 16.23
N PHE A 350 8.70 1.50 15.99
CA PHE A 350 8.54 0.76 14.74
C PHE A 350 7.51 1.37 13.78
N LEU A 351 6.68 2.32 14.22
CA LEU A 351 5.71 2.96 13.32
C LEU A 351 6.43 3.82 12.28
N ARG A 352 6.05 3.71 11.00
CA ARG A 352 6.70 4.44 9.89
C ARG A 352 5.73 5.11 8.92
N ALA A 353 4.48 4.66 8.86
CA ALA A 353 3.51 5.09 7.85
C ALA A 353 2.07 4.80 8.28
N LEU A 354 1.12 5.43 7.60
CA LEU A 354 -0.29 5.06 7.64
C LEU A 354 -0.86 4.93 6.23
N HIS A 355 -1.76 3.96 6.04
CA HIS A 355 -2.72 3.96 4.94
C HIS A 355 -4.08 4.43 5.47
N LEU A 356 -4.63 5.46 4.83
CA LEU A 356 -5.87 6.12 5.23
C LEU A 356 -7.00 5.67 4.32
N ASN A 357 -7.68 4.61 4.75
CA ASN A 357 -8.75 3.94 4.03
C ASN A 357 -9.97 3.80 4.95
N ASP A 358 -11.12 4.34 4.54
CA ASP A 358 -12.38 4.03 5.23
C ASP A 358 -12.80 2.58 4.87
N SER A 359 -13.67 1.95 5.65
CA SER A 359 -14.09 0.56 5.43
C SER A 359 -15.50 0.50 4.85
N LYS A 360 -15.70 -0.23 3.75
CA LYS A 360 -17.04 -0.60 3.25
C LYS A 360 -17.74 -1.61 4.15
N THR A 361 -17.11 -2.15 5.19
CA THR A 361 -17.63 -3.26 5.99
C THR A 361 -17.49 -3.03 7.50
N PRO A 362 -18.36 -3.61 8.34
CA PRO A 362 -18.33 -3.39 9.78
C PRO A 362 -17.03 -3.93 10.43
N ARG A 363 -16.73 -3.40 11.62
CA ARG A 363 -15.59 -3.81 12.45
C ARG A 363 -15.57 -5.33 12.67
N GLY A 364 -14.41 -5.97 12.47
CA GLY A 364 -14.29 -7.43 12.59
C GLY A 364 -14.87 -8.24 11.42
N SER A 365 -15.15 -7.62 10.26
CA SER A 365 -15.66 -8.34 9.07
C SER A 365 -14.66 -9.34 8.46
N HIS A 366 -13.37 -9.15 8.76
CA HIS A 366 -12.23 -9.79 8.10
C HIS A 366 -12.30 -9.66 6.56
N ARG A 367 -12.56 -8.43 6.07
CA ARG A 367 -12.62 -8.08 4.65
C ARG A 367 -11.85 -6.79 4.39
N ASP A 368 -10.85 -6.87 3.53
CA ASP A 368 -10.26 -5.74 2.82
C ASP A 368 -11.27 -5.25 1.77
N LEU A 369 -11.88 -4.08 2.02
CA LEU A 369 -12.75 -3.37 1.08
C LEU A 369 -12.79 -1.86 1.41
N HIS A 370 -11.90 -1.08 0.79
CA HIS A 370 -11.77 0.35 1.06
C HIS A 370 -12.98 1.18 0.59
N ALA A 371 -13.39 2.16 1.38
CA ALA A 371 -14.38 3.20 1.11
C ALA A 371 -13.71 4.58 1.07
N ASN A 372 -14.43 5.59 0.60
CA ASN A 372 -13.98 6.98 0.62
C ASN A 372 -14.08 7.58 2.02
N ILE A 373 -13.21 8.54 2.35
CA ILE A 373 -13.06 9.11 3.70
C ILE A 373 -14.39 9.65 4.24
N GLY A 374 -14.84 9.11 5.38
CA GLY A 374 -16.07 9.50 6.07
C GLY A 374 -17.34 8.81 5.57
N THR A 375 -17.28 8.06 4.48
CA THR A 375 -18.45 7.38 3.88
C THR A 375 -18.65 5.95 4.40
N GLY A 376 -17.62 5.33 4.98
CA GLY A 376 -17.66 3.95 5.44
C GLY A 376 -17.93 3.79 6.93
N PHE A 377 -17.65 2.59 7.43
CA PHE A 377 -17.87 2.20 8.83
C PHE A 377 -16.84 2.78 9.81
N LEU A 378 -15.77 3.41 9.32
CA LEU A 378 -14.88 4.21 10.17
C LEU A 378 -15.47 5.60 10.42
N GLY A 379 -16.07 6.22 9.39
CA GLY A 379 -16.67 7.56 9.49
C GLY A 379 -15.62 8.67 9.69
N LEU A 380 -16.10 9.92 9.72
CA LEU A 380 -15.19 11.07 9.73
C LEU A 380 -14.39 11.17 11.05
N ARG A 381 -15.01 10.82 12.19
CA ARG A 381 -14.36 10.84 13.52
C ARG A 381 -13.07 10.04 13.60
N ALA A 382 -12.97 8.90 12.90
CA ALA A 382 -11.74 8.09 12.89
C ALA A 382 -10.55 8.87 12.29
N PHE A 383 -10.78 9.54 11.17
CA PHE A 383 -9.76 10.35 10.50
C PHE A 383 -9.46 11.64 11.24
N HIS A 384 -10.45 12.23 11.94
CA HIS A 384 -10.20 13.35 12.86
C HIS A 384 -9.22 12.97 13.97
N ASN A 385 -9.39 11.79 14.59
CA ASN A 385 -8.49 11.29 15.62
C ASN A 385 -7.04 11.18 15.08
N ILE A 386 -6.88 10.65 13.87
CA ILE A 386 -5.58 10.46 13.21
C ILE A 386 -4.93 11.80 12.83
N MET A 387 -5.67 12.70 12.18
CA MET A 387 -5.15 13.99 11.71
C MET A 387 -4.79 14.97 12.84
N ASN A 388 -5.12 14.63 14.08
CA ASN A 388 -4.81 15.40 15.29
C ASN A 388 -3.92 14.63 16.30
N GLU A 389 -3.35 13.48 15.92
CA GLU A 389 -2.45 12.69 16.75
C GLU A 389 -0.97 13.09 16.51
N PRO A 390 -0.28 13.72 17.49
CA PRO A 390 1.09 14.20 17.31
C PRO A 390 2.10 13.10 16.99
N THR A 391 1.83 11.86 17.38
CA THR A 391 2.70 10.70 17.14
C THR A 391 2.92 10.39 15.65
N PHE A 392 2.05 10.88 14.76
CA PHE A 392 2.12 10.62 13.31
C PHE A 392 2.71 11.78 12.48
N GLU A 393 3.17 12.84 13.13
CA GLU A 393 3.80 13.96 12.43
C GLU A 393 5.07 13.52 11.66
N ASP A 394 5.31 14.12 10.49
CA ASP A 394 6.41 13.79 9.55
C ASP A 394 6.35 12.36 8.94
N MET A 395 5.30 11.58 9.19
CA MET A 395 5.06 10.28 8.55
C MET A 395 4.22 10.41 7.25
N PRO A 396 4.47 9.58 6.22
CA PRO A 396 3.62 9.48 5.05
C PRO A 396 2.26 8.86 5.39
N MET A 397 1.19 9.50 4.94
CA MET A 397 -0.19 9.07 5.08
C MET A 397 -0.82 8.91 3.69
N ILE A 398 -1.15 7.69 3.31
CA ILE A 398 -1.46 7.33 1.92
C ILE A 398 -2.91 6.90 1.77
N LEU A 399 -3.68 7.59 0.93
CA LEU A 399 -4.99 7.16 0.46
C LEU A 399 -4.86 6.02 -0.56
N GLU A 400 -5.59 4.92 -0.34
CA GLU A 400 -5.82 3.85 -1.32
C GLU A 400 -7.32 3.65 -1.59
N THR A 401 -8.07 4.74 -1.40
CA THR A 401 -9.52 4.84 -1.57
C THR A 401 -9.92 4.67 -3.05
N PRO A 402 -11.14 4.16 -3.32
CA PRO A 402 -11.60 3.96 -4.69
C PRO A 402 -11.86 5.29 -5.40
N ILE A 403 -11.39 5.41 -6.65
CA ILE A 403 -11.58 6.60 -7.51
C ILE A 403 -12.28 6.30 -8.84
N ASP A 404 -12.70 5.05 -9.08
CA ASP A 404 -13.38 4.64 -10.31
C ASP A 404 -14.85 5.09 -10.30
N ARG A 405 -15.23 5.99 -11.22
CA ARG A 405 -16.62 6.39 -11.46
C ARG A 405 -17.19 5.82 -12.76
N PRO A 406 -18.51 5.57 -12.87
CA PRO A 406 -19.13 5.21 -14.13
C PRO A 406 -18.97 6.34 -15.16
N VAL A 407 -18.71 5.96 -16.42
CA VAL A 407 -18.69 6.90 -17.55
C VAL A 407 -20.11 7.38 -17.83
N SER A 408 -20.36 8.68 -17.64
CA SER A 408 -21.59 9.35 -18.06
C SER A 408 -21.64 9.41 -19.60
N ASP A 409 -22.72 8.91 -20.19
CA ASP A 409 -22.87 8.78 -21.65
C ASP A 409 -23.30 10.12 -22.29
N THR A 410 -22.48 11.16 -22.13
CA THR A 410 -22.76 12.55 -22.57
C THR A 410 -22.43 12.79 -24.05
N SER A 411 -22.65 11.79 -24.91
CA SER A 411 -22.46 11.89 -26.37
C SER A 411 -23.78 11.84 -27.15
N LYS A 412 -24.83 12.49 -26.61
CA LYS A 412 -25.95 13.00 -27.42
C LYS A 412 -25.94 14.54 -27.33
N PRO A 413 -25.88 15.26 -28.45
CA PRO A 413 -26.20 16.69 -28.43
C PRO A 413 -27.66 16.88 -28.02
N PRO A 414 -28.02 17.99 -27.35
CA PRO A 414 -29.40 18.25 -26.97
C PRO A 414 -30.24 18.48 -28.24
N THR A 415 -31.14 17.56 -28.54
CA THR A 415 -32.22 17.78 -29.51
C THR A 415 -33.19 18.76 -28.88
N THR A 416 -33.19 19.99 -29.39
CA THR A 416 -34.20 21.00 -29.07
C THR A 416 -35.54 20.59 -29.69
N ASP A 417 -36.40 19.95 -28.91
CA ASP A 417 -37.81 19.76 -29.27
C ASP A 417 -38.70 20.53 -28.28
N THR A 418 -39.16 21.69 -28.73
CA THR A 418 -40.23 22.45 -28.12
C THR A 418 -41.59 21.90 -28.56
N SER A 419 -42.32 21.23 -27.68
CA SER A 419 -43.78 21.11 -27.82
C SER A 419 -44.50 20.85 -26.48
N SER A 420 -45.23 21.88 -26.04
CA SER A 420 -46.55 21.86 -25.39
C SER A 420 -47.02 20.66 -24.54
N ALA A 421 -47.49 20.98 -23.35
CA ALA A 421 -48.29 20.13 -22.47
C ALA A 421 -49.64 19.65 -23.06
N THR A 422 -50.15 18.54 -22.53
CA THR A 422 -51.53 18.35 -21.99
C THR A 422 -51.55 17.13 -21.05
N ALA A 423 -52.68 16.85 -20.39
CA ALA A 423 -52.74 16.12 -19.12
C ALA A 423 -53.67 14.88 -19.10
N ALA A 424 -53.50 14.11 -18.01
CA ALA A 424 -54.53 13.38 -17.24
C ALA A 424 -55.05 11.98 -17.67
N HIS A 425 -55.50 11.28 -16.62
CA HIS A 425 -56.16 9.96 -16.47
C HIS A 425 -55.36 8.69 -16.87
N GLU A 426 -55.20 7.62 -16.06
CA GLU A 426 -56.03 6.97 -15.01
C GLU A 426 -56.99 5.90 -15.55
N ALA A 427 -56.69 4.61 -15.29
CA ALA A 427 -57.64 3.51 -15.00
C ALA A 427 -56.91 2.16 -14.76
N CYS A 428 -57.54 1.25 -14.00
CA CYS A 428 -57.06 -0.09 -13.62
C CYS A 428 -57.73 -1.23 -14.41
N ALA A 429 -57.37 -2.48 -14.05
CA ALA A 429 -58.11 -3.75 -14.29
C ALA A 429 -57.99 -4.38 -15.71
N SER A 430 -58.07 -5.70 -15.91
CA SER A 430 -58.03 -6.87 -14.99
C SER A 430 -57.86 -8.19 -15.78
N GLU A 431 -57.25 -9.20 -15.14
CA GLU A 431 -57.56 -10.65 -15.11
C GLU A 431 -57.93 -11.47 -16.39
N ASP A 432 -57.18 -12.57 -16.56
CA ASP A 432 -57.56 -13.97 -16.87
C ASP A 432 -58.43 -14.36 -18.08
N SER A 433 -57.87 -15.28 -18.90
CA SER A 433 -58.57 -16.52 -19.34
C SER A 433 -57.60 -17.55 -19.94
N GLU A 434 -57.76 -18.83 -19.54
CA GLU A 434 -57.06 -19.99 -20.12
C GLU A 434 -57.83 -20.58 -21.32
N SER A 435 -57.15 -21.26 -22.25
CA SER A 435 -57.69 -22.48 -22.91
C SER A 435 -56.62 -23.29 -23.67
N ASP A 436 -56.82 -24.60 -23.66
CA ASP A 436 -55.88 -25.71 -23.73
C ASP A 436 -55.72 -26.39 -25.14
N LEU A 437 -54.79 -27.35 -25.24
CA LEU A 437 -54.59 -28.41 -26.27
C LEU A 437 -54.18 -28.00 -27.71
N SER A 438 -53.04 -28.44 -28.26
CA SER A 438 -52.69 -29.87 -28.48
C SER A 438 -51.26 -30.05 -29.05
N ASP A 439 -50.66 -31.23 -28.82
CA ASP A 439 -49.30 -31.65 -29.23
C ASP A 439 -49.36 -32.68 -30.39
N PRO A 440 -48.28 -32.92 -31.17
CA PRO A 440 -47.50 -34.14 -30.89
C PRO A 440 -45.97 -34.09 -31.13
N GLU A 441 -45.24 -34.54 -30.10
CA GLU A 441 -43.97 -35.30 -30.08
C GLU A 441 -42.98 -35.28 -31.27
N GLN A 442 -41.70 -34.94 -30.98
CA GLN A 442 -40.51 -35.65 -31.51
C GLN A 442 -39.25 -35.47 -30.59
N PRO A 443 -38.18 -36.29 -30.73
CA PRO A 443 -37.39 -36.81 -29.58
C PRO A 443 -36.17 -35.95 -29.10
N PRO A 444 -35.53 -36.29 -27.96
CA PRO A 444 -34.90 -35.29 -27.08
C PRO A 444 -33.47 -34.90 -27.46
N LYS A 445 -33.13 -33.61 -27.28
CA LYS A 445 -31.75 -33.09 -27.34
C LYS A 445 -31.35 -32.33 -26.07
N LYS A 446 -30.36 -32.91 -25.38
CA LYS A 446 -29.49 -32.40 -24.30
C LYS A 446 -29.76 -30.96 -23.80
N LYS A 447 -30.21 -30.83 -22.54
CA LYS A 447 -30.27 -29.56 -21.79
C LYS A 447 -28.90 -28.86 -21.76
N GLN A 448 -28.73 -27.81 -22.56
CA GLN A 448 -27.74 -26.78 -22.27
C GLN A 448 -28.29 -25.85 -21.19
N THR A 449 -27.54 -25.66 -20.11
CA THR A 449 -27.85 -24.68 -19.06
C THR A 449 -27.76 -23.26 -19.65
N LYS A 450 -28.91 -22.60 -19.87
CA LYS A 450 -28.97 -21.18 -20.23
C LYS A 450 -28.30 -20.35 -19.12
N GLY A 451 -27.06 -19.92 -19.36
CA GLY A 451 -26.39 -18.96 -18.49
C GLY A 451 -27.18 -17.65 -18.49
N LYS A 452 -27.43 -17.07 -17.30
CA LYS A 452 -28.01 -15.73 -17.20
C LYS A 452 -27.13 -14.75 -17.99
N PRO A 453 -27.69 -13.86 -18.83
CA PRO A 453 -26.89 -12.86 -19.52
C PRO A 453 -26.21 -11.98 -18.47
N LYS A 454 -24.87 -11.87 -18.55
CA LYS A 454 -24.14 -10.87 -17.77
C LYS A 454 -24.65 -9.49 -18.17
N LYS A 455 -25.19 -8.71 -17.22
CA LYS A 455 -25.42 -7.27 -17.44
C LYS A 455 -24.11 -6.68 -17.98
N PRO A 456 -24.15 -5.81 -19.01
CA PRO A 456 -22.95 -5.12 -19.47
C PRO A 456 -22.39 -4.34 -18.29
N THR A 457 -21.13 -4.58 -17.94
CA THR A 457 -20.42 -3.78 -16.93
C THR A 457 -20.28 -2.38 -17.49
N ALA A 458 -20.92 -1.40 -16.82
CA ALA A 458 -20.72 0.01 -17.14
C ALA A 458 -19.21 0.30 -17.20
N ARG A 459 -18.77 1.02 -18.24
CA ARG A 459 -17.37 1.43 -18.32
C ARG A 459 -17.11 2.38 -17.16
N VAL A 460 -16.05 2.11 -16.40
CA VAL A 460 -15.58 3.00 -15.34
C VAL A 460 -14.33 3.73 -15.79
N ILE A 461 -14.11 4.92 -15.23
CA ILE A 461 -12.93 5.75 -15.43
C ILE A 461 -12.46 6.26 -14.07
N ALA A 462 -11.14 6.19 -13.84
CA ALA A 462 -10.52 6.74 -12.65
C ALA A 462 -10.63 8.27 -12.64
N ASP A 463 -11.03 8.85 -11.51
CA ASP A 463 -11.15 10.29 -11.30
C ASP A 463 -10.22 10.77 -10.17
N PRO A 464 -9.03 11.32 -10.51
CA PRO A 464 -8.08 11.82 -9.51
C PRO A 464 -8.61 12.97 -8.63
N SER A 465 -9.72 13.63 -9.01
CA SER A 465 -10.32 14.68 -8.16
C SER A 465 -10.86 14.13 -6.84
N VAL A 466 -11.21 12.84 -6.77
CA VAL A 466 -11.61 12.17 -5.53
C VAL A 466 -10.50 12.27 -4.49
N TRP A 467 -9.26 11.90 -4.86
CA TRP A 467 -8.10 12.04 -3.95
C TRP A 467 -7.75 13.50 -3.66
N ALA A 468 -7.85 14.41 -4.63
CA ALA A 468 -7.62 15.83 -4.38
C ALA A 468 -8.59 16.41 -3.33
N ASN A 469 -9.85 15.97 -3.37
CA ASN A 469 -10.88 16.32 -2.39
C ASN A 469 -10.64 15.65 -1.03
N GLU A 470 -10.27 14.37 -1.00
CA GLU A 470 -9.98 13.64 0.25
C GLU A 470 -8.72 14.16 0.96
N ILE A 471 -7.66 14.53 0.22
CA ILE A 471 -6.49 15.23 0.79
C ILE A 471 -6.95 16.57 1.40
N SER A 472 -7.79 17.33 0.69
CA SER A 472 -8.33 18.60 1.22
C SER A 472 -9.22 18.42 2.44
N LEU A 473 -9.97 17.32 2.51
CA LEU A 473 -10.81 16.95 3.65
C LEU A 473 -9.93 16.61 4.86
N LEU A 474 -8.94 15.72 4.69
CA LEU A 474 -8.04 15.33 5.78
C LEU A 474 -7.25 16.51 6.33
N GLU A 475 -6.72 17.39 5.45
CA GLU A 475 -6.02 18.60 5.88
C GLU A 475 -6.92 19.58 6.64
N SER A 476 -8.22 19.64 6.33
CA SER A 476 -9.16 20.53 7.05
C SER A 476 -9.55 20.02 8.44
N LEU A 477 -9.37 18.73 8.74
CA LEU A 477 -9.61 18.17 10.07
C LEU A 477 -8.54 18.59 11.11
N ILE A 478 -7.39 19.09 10.67
CA ILE A 478 -6.27 19.48 11.54
C ILE A 478 -6.69 20.70 12.38
N GLY A 479 -6.77 20.54 13.69
CA GLY A 479 -7.20 21.59 14.62
C GLY A 479 -8.70 21.91 14.62
N MET A 480 -9.50 21.21 13.82
CA MET A 480 -10.97 21.35 13.83
C MET A 480 -11.55 20.81 15.15
N ASP A 481 -12.48 21.55 15.77
CA ASP A 481 -13.22 21.05 16.93
C ASP A 481 -14.26 20.00 16.46
N PRO A 482 -14.17 18.74 16.91
CA PRO A 482 -15.10 17.70 16.50
C PRO A 482 -16.52 17.88 17.06
N GLU A 483 -16.72 18.77 18.03
CA GLU A 483 -18.04 19.10 18.56
C GLU A 483 -18.67 20.31 17.87
N SER A 484 -17.97 20.94 16.91
CA SER A 484 -18.44 22.12 16.19
C SER A 484 -19.59 21.82 15.22
N PRO A 485 -20.44 22.82 14.90
CA PRO A 485 -21.48 22.67 13.88
C PRO A 485 -20.93 22.27 12.50
N GLU A 486 -19.75 22.78 12.14
CA GLU A 486 -19.08 22.51 10.86
C GLU A 486 -18.64 21.05 10.76
N PHE A 487 -17.96 20.52 11.78
CA PHE A 487 -17.56 19.11 11.81
C PHE A 487 -18.79 18.19 11.76
N ARG A 488 -19.79 18.45 12.60
CA ARG A 488 -21.01 17.64 12.68
C ARG A 488 -21.82 17.66 11.38
N SER A 489 -21.89 18.81 10.68
CA SER A 489 -22.55 18.91 9.38
C SER A 489 -21.79 18.13 8.29
N LEU A 490 -20.46 18.18 8.31
CA LEU A 490 -19.60 17.46 7.37
C LEU A 490 -19.66 15.94 7.59
N GLU A 491 -19.61 15.50 8.86
CA GLU A 491 -19.76 14.10 9.25
C GLU A 491 -21.14 13.54 8.85
N ALA A 492 -22.22 14.26 9.16
CA ALA A 492 -23.57 13.86 8.77
C ALA A 492 -23.72 13.71 7.25
N LYS A 493 -23.20 14.68 6.48
CA LYS A 493 -23.23 14.64 5.02
C LYS A 493 -22.51 13.40 4.46
N LEU A 494 -21.27 13.15 4.89
CA LEU A 494 -20.47 12.00 4.41
C LEU A 494 -21.09 10.67 4.86
N ALA A 495 -21.65 10.63 6.07
CA ALA A 495 -22.40 9.49 6.57
C ALA A 495 -23.63 9.21 5.68
N ASP A 496 -24.40 10.21 5.27
CA ASP A 496 -25.54 10.05 4.37
C ASP A 496 -25.12 9.61 2.97
N GLU A 497 -24.08 10.22 2.38
CA GLU A 497 -23.52 9.82 1.06
C GLU A 497 -23.10 8.33 1.05
N GLY A 498 -22.55 7.83 2.15
CA GLY A 498 -22.16 6.43 2.28
C GLY A 498 -23.24 5.45 2.71
N LYS A 499 -24.46 5.92 3.03
CA LYS A 499 -25.49 5.12 3.74
C LYS A 499 -25.91 3.85 2.99
N GLU A 500 -26.32 3.97 1.73
CA GLU A 500 -26.75 2.82 0.90
C GLU A 500 -25.64 1.75 0.80
N MET A 501 -24.39 2.22 0.67
CA MET A 501 -23.21 1.34 0.60
C MET A 501 -23.05 0.57 1.92
N ARG A 502 -23.13 1.24 3.07
CA ARG A 502 -23.00 0.59 4.38
C ARG A 502 -24.14 -0.40 4.64
N GLU A 503 -25.39 -0.03 4.38
CA GLU A 503 -26.56 -0.92 4.54
C GLU A 503 -26.40 -2.20 3.71
N LYS A 504 -26.07 -2.06 2.42
CA LYS A 504 -25.81 -3.18 1.50
C LYS A 504 -24.66 -4.09 1.94
N HIS A 505 -23.61 -3.54 2.53
CA HIS A 505 -22.48 -4.33 3.02
C HIS A 505 -22.72 -4.94 4.40
N GLN A 506 -23.54 -4.30 5.25
CA GLN A 506 -24.06 -4.87 6.50
C GLN A 506 -24.90 -6.11 6.21
N GLU A 507 -25.86 -6.03 5.28
CA GLU A 507 -26.66 -7.19 4.89
C GLU A 507 -25.80 -8.37 4.37
N GLN A 508 -24.77 -8.10 3.58
CA GLN A 508 -23.84 -9.13 3.11
C GLN A 508 -23.06 -9.77 4.26
N HIS A 509 -22.65 -8.95 5.23
CA HIS A 509 -21.95 -9.41 6.42
C HIS A 509 -22.85 -10.31 7.26
N ASP A 510 -24.09 -9.88 7.53
CA ASP A 510 -25.00 -10.60 8.43
C ASP A 510 -25.45 -11.93 7.82
N ARG A 511 -25.71 -11.97 6.50
CA ARG A 511 -25.96 -13.22 5.76
C ARG A 511 -24.75 -14.17 5.81
N LYS A 512 -23.52 -13.66 5.82
CA LYS A 512 -22.29 -14.46 5.97
C LYS A 512 -22.16 -15.00 7.40
N VAL A 513 -22.35 -14.16 8.42
CA VAL A 513 -22.34 -14.58 9.84
C VAL A 513 -23.38 -15.66 10.10
N GLU A 514 -24.63 -15.46 9.68
CA GLU A 514 -25.70 -16.44 9.84
C GLU A 514 -25.38 -17.77 9.14
N THR A 515 -24.74 -17.72 7.97
CA THR A 515 -24.28 -18.91 7.23
C THR A 515 -23.18 -19.66 7.98
N GLU A 516 -22.18 -18.97 8.53
CA GLU A 516 -21.11 -19.60 9.32
C GLU A 516 -21.62 -20.13 10.66
N GLU A 517 -22.56 -19.45 11.32
CA GLU A 517 -23.24 -20.00 12.50
C GLU A 517 -24.00 -21.28 12.19
N LYS A 518 -24.78 -21.31 11.09
CA LYS A 518 -25.51 -22.51 10.64
C LYS A 518 -24.55 -23.65 10.33
N LYS A 519 -23.37 -23.38 9.75
CA LYS A 519 -22.31 -24.37 9.55
C LYS A 519 -21.73 -24.87 10.87
N LYS A 520 -21.41 -23.97 11.81
CA LYS A 520 -20.86 -24.29 13.14
C LYS A 520 -21.82 -25.13 13.98
N LYS A 521 -23.11 -24.78 14.00
CA LYS A 521 -24.20 -25.55 14.63
C LYS A 521 -24.28 -26.97 14.03
N LYS A 522 -24.33 -27.10 12.70
CA LYS A 522 -24.31 -28.41 12.00
C LYS A 522 -23.04 -29.23 12.25
N ALA A 523 -21.88 -28.58 12.42
CA ALA A 523 -20.63 -29.26 12.75
C ALA A 523 -20.64 -29.80 14.19
N LEU A 524 -21.14 -29.02 15.15
CA LEU A 524 -21.32 -29.44 16.54
C LEU A 524 -22.30 -30.61 16.66
N GLU A 525 -23.45 -30.54 15.98
CA GLU A 525 -24.43 -31.64 15.94
C GLU A 525 -23.84 -32.93 15.36
N LYS A 526 -23.03 -32.85 14.29
CA LYS A 526 -22.33 -34.00 13.72
C LYS A 526 -21.28 -34.56 14.68
N GLY A 527 -20.51 -33.70 15.36
CA GLY A 527 -19.53 -34.12 16.36
C GLY A 527 -20.17 -34.82 17.56
N GLN A 528 -21.28 -34.28 18.07
CA GLN A 528 -22.07 -34.90 19.14
C GLN A 528 -22.62 -36.27 18.74
N LYS A 529 -23.21 -36.40 17.53
CA LYS A 529 -23.66 -37.70 17.01
C LYS A 529 -22.52 -38.71 16.91
N SER A 530 -21.39 -38.31 16.33
CA SER A 530 -20.19 -39.16 16.24
C SER A 530 -19.69 -39.66 17.61
N LEU A 531 -19.74 -38.80 18.64
CA LEU A 531 -19.30 -39.17 19.99
C LEU A 531 -20.29 -40.12 20.70
N VAL A 532 -21.59 -39.90 20.51
CA VAL A 532 -22.65 -40.80 20.99
C VAL A 532 -22.55 -42.17 20.32
N ASP A 533 -22.27 -42.22 19.02
CA ASP A 533 -22.12 -43.48 18.28
C ASP A 533 -20.87 -44.26 18.73
N MET A 534 -19.75 -43.59 19.01
CA MET A 534 -18.55 -44.23 19.61
C MET A 534 -18.81 -44.77 21.03
N MET A 535 -19.59 -44.07 21.86
CA MET A 535 -20.00 -44.57 23.18
C MET A 535 -20.90 -45.80 23.08
N LYS A 536 -21.86 -45.83 22.15
CA LYS A 536 -22.73 -46.99 21.90
C LYS A 536 -21.98 -48.19 21.32
N GLY A 537 -21.00 -47.96 20.45
CA GLY A 537 -20.12 -49.02 19.95
C GLY A 537 -19.27 -49.67 21.06
N SER A 538 -18.79 -48.87 22.02
CA SER A 538 -17.94 -49.34 23.11
C SER A 538 -18.70 -50.15 24.18
N SER A 539 -20.00 -49.93 24.36
CA SER A 539 -20.82 -50.67 25.33
C SER A 539 -21.29 -52.04 24.81
N ALA A 540 -21.35 -52.26 23.49
CA ALA A 540 -21.66 -53.57 22.92
C ALA A 540 -20.54 -54.62 23.10
N ALA A 541 -19.29 -54.18 23.27
CA ALA A 541 -18.12 -55.08 23.30
C ALA A 541 -17.87 -55.80 24.64
N LYS A 542 -18.54 -55.41 25.74
CA LYS A 542 -18.35 -56.02 27.08
C LYS A 542 -19.31 -57.15 27.42
N GLY A 543 -20.25 -57.51 26.53
CA GLY A 543 -21.34 -58.45 26.82
C GLY A 543 -21.12 -59.93 26.49
N LYS A 544 -19.95 -60.37 26.02
CA LYS A 544 -19.69 -61.77 25.62
C LYS A 544 -18.32 -62.30 26.03
N LYS A 545 -18.19 -62.82 27.26
CA LYS A 545 -17.27 -63.93 27.55
C LYS A 545 -17.61 -64.69 28.84
N LYS A 546 -17.53 -66.02 28.76
CA LYS A 546 -17.59 -67.07 29.81
C LYS A 546 -18.97 -67.55 30.30
N THR A 547 -19.48 -68.58 29.61
CA THR A 547 -19.99 -69.84 30.19
C THR A 547 -19.60 -70.99 29.24
N ALA A 548 -19.62 -72.24 29.73
CA ALA A 548 -19.03 -73.49 29.17
C ALA A 548 -17.49 -73.50 29.18
N ASP A 549 -16.76 -74.38 29.88
CA ASP A 549 -16.86 -75.82 30.25
C ASP A 549 -16.08 -76.75 29.30
N SER A 550 -15.34 -77.69 29.92
CA SER A 550 -14.44 -78.74 29.42
C SER A 550 -12.95 -78.43 29.57
#